data_AF-A0A957JI11-F1
#
_entry.id   AF-A0A957JI11-F1
#
_cell.length_a   1.000
_cell.length_b   1.000
_cell.length_c   1.000
_cell.angle_alpha   90.00
_cell.angle_beta   90.00
_cell.angle_gamma   90.00
#
_symmetry.space_group_name_H-M   'P 1'
#
loop_
_entity.id
_entity.type
_entity.pdbx_description
1 polymer ?
#
loop_
_entity_poly.entity_id
_entity_poly.type
_entity_poly.pdbx_seq_one_letter_code
_entity_poly.pdbx_strand_id
1 'polypeptide(L)'
;MFALLLVLLLAACGGSGNSAEPAANAVGDSAGAAPANDPAAPSADEPATDEVAADPPAGEDAAPVEETVQEPTDEPAMTEDNTGDTAATDSAAGDTAAAAGDGEGVYFGIDPETGLEINPEVTPRGVEFIARGEVISMNLTPQTSPEFVIRAPNGASFRMATQGLADIFLLDGSQLKPFEYKIGMEAKATVFLAADAALSDVLTSSNFMIIALPQ
;
A
#
# COMPACT_ATOMS: atom_id res chain seq x y z
N MET A 1 39.24 23.01 20.36
CA MET A 1 39.03 22.47 21.72
C MET A 1 37.54 22.21 21.98
N PHE A 2 36.83 21.62 21.01
CA PHE A 2 35.40 21.25 21.10
C PHE A 2 35.15 19.77 20.74
N ALA A 3 36.20 19.05 20.32
CA ALA A 3 36.12 17.65 19.88
C ALA A 3 36.30 16.63 21.04
N LEU A 4 36.57 17.07 22.27
CA LEU A 4 36.78 16.16 23.40
C LEU A 4 35.51 15.90 24.24
N LEU A 5 34.42 16.62 23.99
CA LEU A 5 33.21 16.56 24.82
C LEU A 5 32.16 15.56 24.31
N LEU A 6 32.30 15.04 23.08
CA LEU A 6 31.32 14.11 22.51
C LEU A 6 31.59 12.62 22.83
N VAL A 7 32.78 12.28 23.34
CA VAL A 7 33.15 10.88 23.66
C VAL A 7 32.67 10.45 25.05
N LEU A 8 32.20 11.38 25.89
CA LEU A 8 31.82 11.11 27.28
C LEU A 8 30.34 10.71 27.49
N LEU A 9 29.51 10.64 26.43
CA LEU A 9 28.09 10.30 26.55
C LEU A 9 27.73 8.84 26.20
N LEU A 10 28.68 8.00 25.75
CA LEU A 10 28.41 6.61 25.33
C LEU A 10 28.56 5.54 26.43
N ALA A 11 28.72 5.90 27.71
CA ALA A 11 28.98 4.95 28.79
C ALA A 11 27.82 4.74 29.80
N ALA A 12 26.59 5.15 29.48
CA ALA A 12 25.48 5.07 30.43
C ALA A 12 24.16 4.57 29.82
N CYS A 13 24.14 3.34 29.30
CA CYS A 13 22.94 2.49 29.32
C CYS A 13 23.30 1.01 29.08
N GLY A 14 24.13 0.46 29.97
CA GLY A 14 24.39 -0.96 30.07
C GLY A 14 24.00 -1.45 31.47
N GLY A 15 22.83 -2.10 31.58
CA GLY A 15 22.36 -2.77 32.79
C GLY A 15 21.23 -3.73 32.40
N SER A 16 21.51 -4.98 32.06
CA SER A 16 21.82 -6.11 32.95
C SER A 16 20.60 -6.68 33.67
N GLY A 17 20.11 -7.82 33.14
CA GLY A 17 19.79 -9.03 33.90
C GLY A 17 18.46 -9.10 34.68
N ASN A 18 17.57 -9.99 34.22
CA ASN A 18 16.83 -10.97 35.03
C ASN A 18 16.21 -11.98 34.03
N SER A 19 16.75 -13.18 33.85
CA SER A 19 16.53 -14.38 34.66
C SER A 19 15.09 -14.93 34.59
N ALA A 20 14.98 -16.03 33.85
CA ALA A 20 14.24 -17.27 34.14
C ALA A 20 12.70 -17.28 34.19
N GLU A 21 12.18 -18.13 33.28
CA GLU A 21 11.02 -19.05 33.40
C GLU A 21 9.61 -18.50 33.66
N PRO A 22 8.63 -18.96 32.87
CA PRO A 22 7.33 -19.33 33.40
C PRO A 22 7.22 -20.86 33.44
N ALA A 23 7.23 -21.39 34.66
CA ALA A 23 6.85 -22.76 34.95
C ALA A 23 5.38 -23.00 34.59
N ALA A 24 5.13 -24.14 33.94
CA ALA A 24 3.82 -24.76 33.84
C ALA A 24 3.31 -25.18 35.23
N ASN A 25 2.04 -24.89 35.51
CA ASN A 25 1.11 -25.52 36.48
C ASN A 25 -0.05 -24.52 36.68
N ALA A 26 -1.34 -24.86 36.79
CA ALA A 26 -2.01 -26.14 36.90
C ALA A 26 -3.49 -25.94 36.54
N VAL A 27 -4.12 -27.06 36.20
CA VAL A 27 -5.54 -27.33 36.11
C VAL A 27 -6.33 -26.71 37.28
N GLY A 28 -7.37 -25.94 36.95
CA GLY A 28 -8.37 -25.42 37.88
C GLY A 28 -9.76 -25.70 37.31
N ASP A 29 -10.22 -26.93 37.55
CA ASP A 29 -11.59 -27.38 37.34
C ASP A 29 -12.51 -26.66 38.34
N SER A 30 -13.56 -26.01 37.86
CA SER A 30 -14.63 -25.48 38.70
C SER A 30 -15.92 -25.49 37.90
N ALA A 31 -16.55 -26.67 37.93
CA ALA A 31 -17.96 -26.86 37.67
C ALA A 31 -18.82 -25.94 38.55
N GLY A 32 -19.77 -25.23 37.93
CA GLY A 32 -20.69 -24.33 38.60
C GLY A 32 -21.93 -24.06 37.76
N ALA A 33 -22.80 -25.07 37.70
CA ALA A 33 -24.21 -25.11 37.32
C ALA A 33 -24.93 -23.84 36.80
N ALA A 34 -25.62 -24.03 35.67
CA ALA A 34 -26.75 -23.22 35.21
C ALA A 34 -27.92 -23.21 36.23
N PRO A 35 -28.86 -22.26 36.10
CA PRO A 35 -30.11 -22.67 35.46
C PRO A 35 -30.70 -21.68 34.45
N ALA A 36 -31.56 -22.27 33.63
CA ALA A 36 -32.40 -21.74 32.58
C ALA A 36 -33.32 -20.58 32.96
N ASN A 37 -33.64 -19.77 31.96
CA ASN A 37 -34.89 -19.02 31.71
C ASN A 37 -34.67 -18.30 30.36
N ASP A 38 -35.54 -18.22 29.37
CA ASP A 38 -36.86 -18.76 29.03
C ASP A 38 -37.06 -18.29 27.55
N PRO A 39 -37.76 -19.02 26.66
CA PRO A 39 -37.89 -18.66 25.26
C PRO A 39 -39.09 -17.74 25.03
N ALA A 40 -38.91 -16.68 24.25
CA ALA A 40 -40.02 -15.90 23.72
C ALA A 40 -39.76 -15.51 22.24
N ALA A 41 -40.25 -16.35 21.33
CA ALA A 41 -40.94 -15.89 20.12
C ALA A 41 -42.40 -15.59 20.54
N PRO A 42 -43.15 -14.65 19.94
CA PRO A 42 -43.46 -14.57 18.50
C PRO A 42 -43.37 -13.11 17.97
N SER A 43 -43.37 -12.82 16.67
CA SER A 43 -44.54 -12.88 15.79
C SER A 43 -44.14 -12.63 14.34
N ALA A 44 -44.82 -13.34 13.46
CA ALA A 44 -44.92 -13.08 12.04
C ALA A 44 -45.57 -11.72 11.78
N ASP A 45 -45.10 -11.03 10.74
CA ASP A 45 -45.95 -10.27 9.83
C ASP A 45 -45.20 -10.14 8.49
N GLU A 46 -45.63 -10.92 7.50
CA GLU A 46 -45.44 -10.58 6.10
C GLU A 46 -46.36 -9.38 5.79
N PRO A 47 -45.97 -8.49 4.86
CA PRO A 47 -46.64 -8.66 3.58
C PRO A 47 -45.70 -8.65 2.39
N ALA A 48 -46.01 -9.54 1.46
CA ALA A 48 -45.59 -9.49 0.07
C ALA A 48 -45.94 -8.14 -0.57
N THR A 49 -44.96 -7.59 -1.28
CA THR A 49 -45.16 -6.71 -2.44
C THR A 49 -44.29 -7.31 -3.54
N ASP A 50 -44.88 -8.17 -4.36
CA ASP A 50 -45.60 -7.85 -5.61
C ASP A 50 -44.61 -7.54 -6.73
N GLU A 51 -44.61 -8.45 -7.71
CA GLU A 51 -43.83 -8.40 -8.94
C GLU A 51 -44.16 -7.13 -9.72
N VAL A 52 -43.13 -6.38 -10.09
CA VAL A 52 -43.18 -5.63 -11.35
C VAL A 52 -42.02 -6.11 -12.20
N ALA A 53 -42.29 -7.16 -12.96
CA ALA A 53 -41.60 -7.43 -14.21
C ALA A 53 -41.82 -6.23 -15.14
N ALA A 54 -40.75 -5.49 -15.43
CA ALA A 54 -40.69 -4.60 -16.56
C ALA A 54 -39.72 -5.19 -17.59
N ASP A 55 -40.34 -5.60 -18.69
CA ASP A 55 -39.82 -6.11 -19.96
C ASP A 55 -38.58 -5.33 -20.47
N PRO A 56 -37.53 -6.00 -20.98
CA PRO A 56 -36.44 -5.35 -21.69
C PRO A 56 -36.90 -4.82 -23.06
N PRO A 57 -36.56 -3.59 -23.48
CA PRO A 57 -36.68 -3.23 -24.87
C PRO A 57 -35.60 -3.97 -25.68
N ALA A 58 -36.05 -4.99 -26.42
CA ALA A 58 -35.40 -5.46 -27.62
C ALA A 58 -35.29 -4.28 -28.61
N GLY A 59 -34.05 -3.93 -28.96
CA GLY A 59 -33.73 -2.97 -29.99
C GLY A 59 -32.57 -3.53 -30.82
N GLU A 60 -32.90 -4.49 -31.68
CA GLU A 60 -32.11 -4.77 -32.87
C GLU A 60 -32.09 -3.51 -33.73
N ASP A 61 -30.90 -2.96 -33.98
CA ASP A 61 -30.64 -2.40 -35.29
C ASP A 61 -29.17 -2.61 -35.67
N ALA A 62 -29.01 -3.36 -36.75
CA ALA A 62 -27.77 -3.65 -37.39
C ALA A 62 -27.51 -2.60 -38.48
N ALA A 63 -26.30 -2.08 -38.56
CA ALA A 63 -25.65 -1.89 -39.85
C ALA A 63 -24.12 -1.77 -39.68
N PRO A 64 -23.33 -2.48 -40.50
CA PRO A 64 -21.90 -2.29 -40.63
C PRO A 64 -21.64 -1.09 -41.56
N VAL A 65 -20.56 -0.36 -41.34
CA VAL A 65 -20.01 0.54 -42.36
C VAL A 65 -18.55 0.18 -42.59
N GLU A 66 -18.31 -0.19 -43.83
CA GLU A 66 -17.04 -0.61 -44.38
C GLU A 66 -16.06 0.58 -44.54
N GLU A 67 -14.79 0.20 -44.62
CA GLU A 67 -13.79 0.75 -45.54
C GLU A 67 -13.25 2.18 -45.29
N THR A 68 -12.00 2.23 -44.82
CA THR A 68 -11.01 3.06 -45.52
C THR A 68 -9.64 2.42 -45.44
N VAL A 69 -9.22 1.96 -46.62
CA VAL A 69 -7.86 1.63 -47.01
C VAL A 69 -6.99 2.88 -46.87
N GLN A 70 -5.83 2.76 -46.21
CA GLN A 70 -4.62 3.42 -46.69
C GLN A 70 -3.39 2.63 -46.24
N GLU A 71 -2.75 2.06 -47.25
CA GLU A 71 -1.49 1.30 -47.23
C GLU A 71 -0.29 2.28 -47.32
N PRO A 72 0.95 1.78 -47.44
CA PRO A 72 2.09 2.07 -46.57
C PRO A 72 2.87 3.33 -46.96
N THR A 73 3.78 3.80 -46.11
CA THR A 73 4.83 4.72 -46.55
C THR A 73 6.18 4.28 -45.99
N ASP A 74 7.10 4.22 -46.94
CA ASP A 74 8.45 3.67 -46.97
C ASP A 74 9.41 4.09 -45.84
N GLU A 75 10.33 3.15 -45.57
CA GLU A 75 11.67 3.35 -45.03
C GLU A 75 12.41 4.55 -45.67
N PRO A 76 13.39 5.11 -44.95
CA PRO A 76 14.76 4.76 -45.34
C PRO A 76 15.68 4.34 -44.17
N ALA A 77 16.24 3.14 -44.31
CA ALA A 77 17.65 2.77 -44.25
C ALA A 77 18.72 3.74 -43.64
N MET A 78 19.46 3.17 -42.68
CA MET A 78 20.92 3.26 -42.40
C MET A 78 21.54 4.53 -41.78
N THR A 79 22.18 4.37 -40.60
CA THR A 79 23.64 4.60 -40.35
C THR A 79 23.96 4.24 -38.89
N GLU A 80 24.75 3.19 -38.67
CA GLU A 80 26.21 3.19 -38.37
C GLU A 80 26.57 3.42 -36.88
N ASP A 81 27.16 2.36 -36.34
CA ASP A 81 28.21 2.26 -35.33
C ASP A 81 28.56 3.49 -34.48
N ASN A 82 28.53 3.30 -33.16
CA ASN A 82 29.65 3.77 -32.34
C ASN A 82 29.91 2.81 -31.17
N THR A 83 30.87 1.92 -31.40
CA THR A 83 31.62 1.22 -30.36
C THR A 83 32.47 2.24 -29.60
N GLY A 84 32.17 2.43 -28.32
CA GLY A 84 32.92 3.31 -27.42
C GLY A 84 33.02 2.68 -26.03
N ASP A 85 33.99 1.77 -25.89
CA ASP A 85 34.57 1.30 -24.63
C ASP A 85 35.11 2.48 -23.81
N THR A 86 34.70 2.64 -22.55
CA THR A 86 35.63 2.91 -21.44
C THR A 86 34.96 2.92 -20.06
N ALA A 87 35.64 2.21 -19.16
CA ALA A 87 35.86 2.52 -17.73
C ALA A 87 34.74 2.23 -16.73
N ALA A 88 34.87 1.06 -16.11
CA ALA A 88 34.67 0.91 -14.67
C ALA A 88 35.55 1.90 -13.90
N THR A 89 34.97 2.72 -13.02
CA THR A 89 35.47 2.94 -11.65
C THR A 89 34.46 3.71 -10.80
N ASP A 90 34.20 3.15 -9.61
CA ASP A 90 34.01 3.89 -8.36
C ASP A 90 32.72 4.71 -8.17
N SER A 91 31.57 4.03 -8.05
CA SER A 91 30.50 4.57 -7.19
C SER A 91 30.86 4.27 -5.75
N ALA A 92 31.63 5.21 -5.19
CA ALA A 92 31.87 5.35 -3.78
C ALA A 92 30.55 5.17 -3.01
N ALA A 93 30.60 4.31 -2.00
CA ALA A 93 29.68 4.29 -0.88
C ALA A 93 29.65 5.70 -0.27
N GLY A 94 28.71 6.51 -0.75
CA GLY A 94 28.33 7.79 -0.18
C GLY A 94 27.48 7.51 1.05
N ASP A 95 28.16 7.42 2.18
CA ASP A 95 27.63 7.61 3.52
C ASP A 95 26.86 8.94 3.59
N THR A 96 25.59 8.90 3.21
CA THR A 96 24.59 9.85 3.69
C THR A 96 23.68 9.08 4.62
N ALA A 97 24.04 9.08 5.90
CA ALA A 97 23.08 8.97 6.98
C ALA A 97 21.99 10.05 6.73
N ALA A 98 20.90 9.64 6.08
CA ALA A 98 19.70 10.44 6.00
C ALA A 98 19.19 10.57 7.42
N ALA A 99 19.28 11.78 7.96
CA ALA A 99 18.70 12.12 9.24
C ALA A 99 17.23 11.69 9.25
N ALA A 100 16.83 10.96 10.29
CA ALA A 100 15.42 10.75 10.61
C ALA A 100 14.77 12.12 10.77
N GLY A 101 14.06 12.55 9.74
CA GLY A 101 13.45 13.87 9.62
C GLY A 101 12.07 13.72 8.99
N ASP A 102 11.07 13.68 9.86
CA ASP A 102 9.85 14.47 9.75
C ASP A 102 9.13 14.49 8.37
N GLY A 103 8.96 13.35 7.71
CA GLY A 103 7.85 13.11 6.77
C GLY A 103 7.69 14.00 5.53
N GLU A 104 8.48 15.05 5.31
CA GLU A 104 8.35 15.95 4.17
C GLU A 104 9.20 15.48 2.97
N GLY A 105 8.53 15.19 1.85
CA GLY A 105 9.11 15.35 0.52
C GLY A 105 10.11 14.29 -0.01
N VAL A 106 10.46 13.25 0.74
CA VAL A 106 11.32 12.18 0.18
C VAL A 106 10.48 11.16 -0.60
N TYR A 107 10.58 11.22 -1.93
CA TYR A 107 9.84 10.37 -2.86
C TYR A 107 10.66 9.26 -3.52
N PHE A 108 11.97 9.24 -3.31
CA PHE A 108 12.92 8.30 -3.89
C PHE A 108 14.08 8.03 -2.92
N GLY A 109 14.77 6.90 -3.08
CA GLY A 109 15.91 6.51 -2.23
C GLY A 109 15.52 5.46 -1.20
N ILE A 110 16.22 5.41 -0.07
CA ILE A 110 15.94 4.46 1.02
C ILE A 110 15.16 5.16 2.12
N ASP A 111 14.02 4.60 2.52
CA ASP A 111 13.24 5.09 3.65
C ASP A 111 14.02 4.82 4.96
N PRO A 112 14.32 5.86 5.75
CA PRO A 112 15.19 5.73 6.93
C PRO A 112 14.54 4.94 8.07
N GLU A 113 13.22 4.78 8.07
CA GLU A 113 12.49 4.07 9.12
C GLU A 113 12.50 2.55 8.86
N THR A 114 12.33 2.16 7.60
CA THR A 114 12.16 0.76 7.19
C THR A 114 13.39 0.16 6.54
N GLY A 115 14.31 0.98 6.01
CA GLY A 115 15.44 0.54 5.21
C GLY A 115 15.05 0.04 3.81
N LEU A 116 13.80 0.25 3.39
CA LEU A 116 13.26 -0.18 2.10
C LEU A 116 13.39 0.91 1.03
N GLU A 117 13.51 0.51 -0.23
CA GLU A 117 13.55 1.44 -1.36
C GLU A 117 12.18 2.10 -1.60
N ILE A 118 12.17 3.41 -1.78
CA ILE A 118 10.97 4.21 -2.09
C ILE A 118 10.83 4.37 -3.59
N ASN A 119 9.66 3.96 -4.11
CA ASN A 119 9.27 4.06 -5.51
C ASN A 119 10.39 3.60 -6.47
N PRO A 120 10.82 2.33 -6.38
CA PRO A 120 11.88 1.80 -7.24
C PRO A 120 11.51 2.02 -8.72
N GLU A 121 12.50 2.32 -9.55
CA GLU A 121 12.31 2.55 -10.98
C GLU A 121 11.73 1.30 -11.68
N VAL A 122 12.18 0.13 -11.24
CA VAL A 122 11.67 -1.17 -11.67
C VAL A 122 11.07 -1.87 -10.45
N THR A 123 9.76 -2.17 -10.50
CA THR A 123 9.07 -2.86 -9.40
C THR A 123 9.67 -4.25 -9.15
N PRO A 124 10.33 -4.48 -8.00
CA PRO A 124 10.91 -5.76 -7.70
C PRO A 124 9.82 -6.77 -7.36
N ARG A 125 10.02 -8.04 -7.74
CA ARG A 125 9.14 -9.15 -7.35
C ARG A 125 9.77 -9.95 -6.22
N GLY A 126 8.94 -10.44 -5.31
CA GLY A 126 9.37 -11.22 -4.15
C GLY A 126 10.11 -10.40 -3.08
N VAL A 127 10.07 -9.06 -3.16
CA VAL A 127 10.74 -8.15 -2.24
C VAL A 127 9.78 -7.01 -1.88
N GLU A 128 9.86 -6.53 -0.64
CA GLU A 128 9.11 -5.37 -0.18
C GLU A 128 9.75 -4.05 -0.62
N PHE A 129 8.94 -3.04 -0.86
CA PHE A 129 9.38 -1.68 -1.14
C PHE A 129 8.33 -0.68 -0.63
N ILE A 130 8.69 0.60 -0.57
CA ILE A 130 7.76 1.67 -0.19
C ILE A 130 7.14 2.26 -1.45
N ALA A 131 5.81 2.24 -1.53
CA ALA A 131 5.06 2.99 -2.52
C ALA A 131 4.58 4.30 -1.88
N ARG A 132 5.02 5.44 -2.41
CA ARG A 132 4.67 6.78 -1.91
C ARG A 132 4.21 7.68 -3.06
N GLY A 133 3.06 8.32 -2.93
CA GLY A 133 2.57 9.20 -3.98
C GLY A 133 1.17 9.72 -3.73
N GLU A 134 0.56 10.24 -4.79
CA GLU A 134 -0.78 10.80 -4.78
C GLU A 134 -1.83 9.70 -4.99
N VAL A 135 -2.88 9.67 -4.17
CA VAL A 135 -4.04 8.79 -4.37
C VAL A 135 -4.84 9.30 -5.57
N ILE A 136 -4.82 8.53 -6.67
CA ILE A 136 -5.53 8.87 -7.91
C ILE A 136 -6.85 8.11 -8.08
N SER A 137 -7.03 7.01 -7.34
CA SER A 137 -8.27 6.25 -7.30
C SER A 137 -8.38 5.49 -5.98
N MET A 138 -9.61 5.21 -5.56
CA MET A 138 -9.89 4.40 -4.37
C MET A 138 -11.21 3.65 -4.52
N ASN A 139 -11.24 2.43 -4.01
CA ASN A 139 -12.45 1.68 -3.75
C ASN A 139 -12.49 1.33 -2.26
N LEU A 140 -13.32 2.05 -1.52
CA LEU A 140 -13.44 1.91 -0.06
C LEU A 140 -14.35 0.74 0.36
N THR A 141 -14.86 -0.05 -0.60
CA THR A 141 -15.75 -1.19 -0.33
C THR A 141 -15.07 -2.50 -0.77
N PRO A 142 -14.84 -3.47 0.14
CA PRO A 142 -15.20 -3.45 1.57
C PRO A 142 -14.24 -2.59 2.42
N GLN A 143 -14.75 -2.01 3.52
CA GLN A 143 -13.93 -1.17 4.41
C GLN A 143 -12.85 -1.94 5.18
N THR A 144 -12.93 -3.27 5.22
CA THR A 144 -11.94 -4.14 5.88
C THR A 144 -10.74 -4.45 5.01
N SER A 145 -10.86 -4.28 3.69
CA SER A 145 -9.79 -4.49 2.71
C SER A 145 -10.02 -3.57 1.51
N PRO A 146 -9.97 -2.25 1.72
CA PRO A 146 -10.17 -1.29 0.64
C PRO A 146 -9.00 -1.35 -0.33
N GLU A 147 -9.23 -0.86 -1.54
CA GLU A 147 -8.20 -0.75 -2.56
C GLU A 147 -7.88 0.71 -2.86
N PHE A 148 -6.60 1.00 -3.04
CA PHE A 148 -6.11 2.32 -3.43
C PHE A 148 -5.22 2.20 -4.65
N VAL A 149 -5.27 3.22 -5.50
CA VAL A 149 -4.28 3.41 -6.57
C VAL A 149 -3.53 4.69 -6.26
N ILE A 150 -2.21 4.55 -6.07
CA ILE A 150 -1.33 5.70 -5.87
C ILE A 150 -0.43 5.89 -7.09
N ARG A 151 -0.20 7.14 -7.46
CA ARG A 151 0.74 7.54 -8.51
C ARG A 151 1.97 8.17 -7.88
N ALA A 152 3.11 7.53 -8.07
CA ALA A 152 4.40 8.06 -7.65
C ALA A 152 4.87 9.18 -8.60
N PRO A 153 5.78 10.06 -8.15
CA PRO A 153 6.26 11.17 -9.00
C PRO A 153 7.04 10.74 -10.25
N ASN A 154 7.57 9.51 -10.29
CA ASN A 154 8.19 8.93 -11.48
C ASN A 154 7.16 8.45 -12.53
N GLY A 155 5.86 8.61 -12.25
CA GLY A 155 4.76 8.19 -13.13
C GLY A 155 4.29 6.74 -12.90
N ALA A 156 4.99 5.96 -12.08
CA ALA A 156 4.55 4.61 -11.73
C ALA A 156 3.22 4.67 -10.96
N SER A 157 2.33 3.72 -11.24
CA SER A 157 1.04 3.60 -10.56
C SER A 157 0.95 2.25 -9.87
N PHE A 158 0.60 2.26 -8.59
CA PHE A 158 0.54 1.08 -7.74
C PHE A 158 -0.90 0.90 -7.27
N ARG A 159 -1.55 -0.18 -7.73
CA ARG A 159 -2.85 -0.62 -7.20
C ARG A 159 -2.59 -1.59 -6.06
N MET A 160 -3.13 -1.31 -4.89
CA MET A 160 -2.90 -2.11 -3.70
C MET A 160 -4.18 -2.32 -2.89
N ALA A 161 -4.30 -3.52 -2.32
CA ALA A 161 -5.25 -3.80 -1.24
C ALA A 161 -4.58 -3.45 0.08
N THR A 162 -5.30 -2.73 0.95
CA THR A 162 -4.75 -2.21 2.22
C THR A 162 -5.42 -2.83 3.43
N GLN A 163 -4.87 -2.54 4.60
CA GLN A 163 -5.56 -2.73 5.88
C GLN A 163 -6.91 -2.02 5.91
N GLY A 164 -7.77 -2.39 6.88
CA GLY A 164 -9.08 -1.79 7.04
C GLY A 164 -8.99 -0.28 7.28
N LEU A 165 -10.03 0.48 6.90
CA LEU A 165 -10.05 1.93 7.09
C LEU A 165 -9.86 2.33 8.57
N ALA A 166 -10.33 1.48 9.50
CA ALA A 166 -10.16 1.67 10.94
C ALA A 166 -8.70 1.52 11.43
N ASP A 167 -7.80 1.06 10.57
CA ASP A 167 -6.38 0.88 10.85
C ASP A 167 -5.49 1.82 10.02
N ILE A 168 -6.09 2.72 9.22
CA ILE A 168 -5.38 3.73 8.43
C ILE A 168 -5.39 5.05 9.19
N PHE A 169 -4.19 5.57 9.46
CA PHE A 169 -3.97 6.81 10.19
C PHE A 169 -3.27 7.85 9.33
N LEU A 170 -3.44 9.12 9.69
CA LEU A 170 -2.58 10.19 9.24
C LEU A 170 -1.22 10.12 9.95
N LEU A 171 -0.23 10.84 9.42
CA LEU A 171 1.10 10.95 10.02
C LEU A 171 1.07 11.47 11.47
N ASP A 172 0.08 12.30 11.83
CA ASP A 172 -0.10 12.82 13.20
C ASP A 172 -0.79 11.82 14.15
N GLY A 173 -1.14 10.62 13.67
CA GLY A 173 -1.87 9.60 14.41
C GLY A 173 -3.39 9.79 14.43
N SER A 174 -3.92 10.84 13.80
CA SER A 174 -5.37 11.03 13.64
C SER A 174 -5.95 10.00 12.66
N GLN A 175 -7.25 9.77 12.75
CA GLN A 175 -7.96 8.87 11.84
C GLN A 175 -9.00 9.62 11.01
N LEU A 176 -9.05 9.29 9.71
CA LEU A 176 -10.10 9.78 8.81
C LEU A 176 -11.36 8.92 8.93
N LYS A 177 -12.51 9.57 8.80
CA LYS A 177 -13.79 8.88 8.55
C LYS A 177 -13.86 8.47 7.08
N PRO A 178 -14.66 7.45 6.72
CA PRO A 178 -14.75 6.97 5.34
C PRO A 178 -15.07 8.05 4.29
N PHE A 179 -15.86 9.08 4.64
CA PHE A 179 -16.22 10.18 3.71
C PHE A 179 -15.15 11.27 3.60
N GLU A 180 -14.10 11.22 4.41
CA GLU A 180 -13.01 12.21 4.41
C GLU A 180 -11.86 11.81 3.47
N TYR A 181 -11.84 10.55 3.02
CA TYR A 181 -10.90 10.09 1.99
C TYR A 181 -11.22 10.76 0.65
N LYS A 182 -10.21 11.39 0.05
CA LYS A 182 -10.33 12.12 -1.22
C LYS A 182 -9.19 11.78 -2.17
N ILE A 183 -9.49 11.81 -3.46
CA ILE A 183 -8.47 11.80 -4.51
C ILE A 183 -7.59 13.04 -4.31
N GLY A 184 -6.28 12.90 -4.54
CA GLY A 184 -5.29 13.96 -4.32
C GLY A 184 -4.60 13.95 -2.95
N MET A 185 -4.98 13.04 -2.04
CA MET A 185 -4.22 12.83 -0.79
C MET A 185 -2.86 12.22 -1.09
N GLU A 186 -1.83 12.59 -0.34
CA GLU A 186 -0.55 11.88 -0.37
C GLU A 186 -0.60 10.69 0.59
N ALA A 187 -0.11 9.53 0.13
CA ALA A 187 -0.08 8.30 0.91
C ALA A 187 1.28 7.59 0.80
N LYS A 188 1.59 6.79 1.83
CA LYS A 188 2.76 5.89 1.90
C LYS A 188 2.27 4.52 2.33
N ALA A 189 2.81 3.47 1.73
CA ALA A 189 2.58 2.10 2.12
C ALA A 189 3.83 1.24 1.89
N THR A 190 4.04 0.24 2.75
CA THR A 190 4.93 -0.87 2.44
C THR A 190 4.15 -1.83 1.55
N VAL A 191 4.71 -2.21 0.41
CA VAL A 191 4.04 -3.06 -0.56
C VAL A 191 4.90 -4.26 -0.94
N PHE A 192 4.23 -5.34 -1.27
CA PHE A 192 4.84 -6.58 -1.72
C PHE A 192 4.15 -7.07 -2.99
N LEU A 193 4.96 -7.38 -4.00
CA LEU A 193 4.52 -8.08 -5.20
C LEU A 193 5.07 -9.51 -5.15
N ALA A 194 4.21 -10.51 -5.23
CA ALA A 194 4.65 -11.91 -5.20
C ALA A 194 5.61 -12.22 -6.37
N ALA A 195 6.51 -13.20 -6.18
CA ALA A 195 7.53 -13.56 -7.15
C ALA A 195 6.94 -13.99 -8.51
N ASP A 196 5.77 -14.60 -8.48
CA ASP A 196 5.01 -15.13 -9.62
C ASP A 196 3.89 -14.21 -10.12
N ALA A 197 3.67 -13.06 -9.47
CA ALA A 197 2.62 -12.11 -9.85
C ALA A 197 2.93 -11.37 -11.17
N ALA A 198 1.88 -11.02 -11.90
CA ALA A 198 1.96 -10.08 -13.00
C ALA A 198 2.11 -8.64 -12.48
N LEU A 199 2.71 -7.75 -13.27
CA LEU A 199 2.82 -6.33 -12.89
C LEU A 199 1.46 -5.61 -12.80
N SER A 200 0.41 -6.21 -13.37
CA SER A 200 -0.97 -5.72 -13.30
C SER A 200 -1.73 -6.20 -12.06
N ASP A 201 -1.15 -7.12 -11.29
CA ASP A 201 -1.83 -7.69 -10.13
C ASP A 201 -1.92 -6.67 -9.00
N VAL A 202 -2.93 -6.86 -8.13
CA VAL A 202 -3.10 -6.01 -6.96
C VAL A 202 -2.01 -6.33 -5.95
N LEU A 203 -1.25 -5.30 -5.57
CA LEU A 203 -0.21 -5.40 -4.55
C LEU A 203 -0.85 -5.64 -3.18
N THR A 204 -0.20 -6.48 -2.37
CA THR A 204 -0.53 -6.54 -0.94
C THR A 204 0.24 -5.43 -0.25
N SER A 205 -0.45 -4.64 0.58
CA SER A 205 0.20 -3.59 1.35
C SER A 205 0.07 -3.78 2.86
N SER A 206 1.02 -3.22 3.58
CA SER A 206 1.01 -3.04 5.03
C SER A 206 1.43 -1.60 5.36
N ASN A 207 1.04 -1.14 6.54
CA ASN A 207 1.35 0.20 7.02
C ASN A 207 0.90 1.33 6.06
N PHE A 208 -0.27 1.17 5.43
CA PHE A 208 -0.85 2.20 4.59
C PHE A 208 -1.25 3.41 5.46
N MET A 209 -0.74 4.58 5.12
CA MET A 209 -0.96 5.83 5.87
C MET A 209 -1.15 7.02 4.94
N ILE A 210 -1.93 8.01 5.39
CA ILE A 210 -2.10 9.28 4.71
C ILE A 210 -1.07 10.28 5.25
N ILE A 211 -0.25 10.85 4.37
CA ILE A 211 0.81 11.78 4.75
C ILE A 211 0.34 13.23 4.67
N ALA A 212 -0.48 13.55 3.67
CA ALA A 212 -1.01 14.91 3.49
C ALA A 212 -2.43 14.88 2.89
N LEU A 213 -3.23 15.87 3.28
CA LEU A 213 -4.54 16.14 2.69
C LEU A 213 -4.39 16.87 1.34
N PRO A 214 -5.37 16.78 0.42
CA PRO A 214 -5.31 17.52 -0.83
C PRO A 214 -5.24 19.02 -0.54
N GLN A 215 -4.38 19.71 -1.29
CA GLN A 215 -4.22 21.17 -1.29
C GLN A 215 -5.40 21.87 -1.97
#